data_AF-A0A809SF82-F1
#
_entry.id   AF-A0A809SF82-F1
#
_cell.length_a   1.000
_cell.length_b   1.000
_cell.length_c   1.000
_cell.angle_alpha   90.00
_cell.angle_beta   90.00
_cell.angle_gamma   90.00
#
_symmetry.space_group_name_H-M   'P 1'
#
loop_
_entity.id
_entity.type
_entity.pdbx_description
1 polymer ?
#
loop_
_entity_poly.entity_id
_entity_poly.type
_entity_poly.pdbx_seq_one_letter_code
_entity_poly.pdbx_strand_id
1 'polypeptide(L)'
;MFGFDKSLEIYSLFLEDFKKFQKNLLDKNEFDEFYKDKINQENKEEILNLNYMNIMEFFTQQEKELLKNKILIDYKIEYTSVFKLNDIADYREIFVVPTIQFKFLNSEFYQRQYDYDIKFVEYDIQNNLLTCPYDLKLSSQIINKEDL
;
A
#
# COMPACT_ATOMS: atom_id res chain seq x y z
N MET A 1 6.22 -18.43 5.16
CA MET A 1 6.28 -17.28 6.08
C MET A 1 5.98 -16.06 5.23
N PHE A 2 4.75 -15.53 5.29
CA PHE A 2 4.39 -14.30 4.57
C PHE A 2 5.16 -13.15 5.21
N GLY A 3 6.29 -12.79 4.60
CA GLY A 3 7.10 -11.67 5.04
C GLY A 3 6.26 -10.41 4.90
N PHE A 4 6.17 -9.64 5.98
CA PHE A 4 5.88 -8.21 5.82
C PHE A 4 6.89 -7.68 4.82
N ASP A 5 6.39 -7.22 3.67
CA ASP A 5 7.22 -6.60 2.65
C ASP A 5 7.79 -5.34 3.29
N LYS A 6 9.10 -5.30 3.53
CA LYS A 6 9.78 -4.21 4.28
C LYS A 6 9.48 -2.82 3.68
N SER A 7 9.05 -2.79 2.42
CA SER A 7 8.61 -1.62 1.66
C SER A 7 7.34 -0.95 2.20
N LEU A 8 6.41 -1.67 2.86
CA LEU A 8 5.18 -1.07 3.44
C LEU A 8 5.27 -0.81 4.95
N GLU A 9 6.36 -1.21 5.59
CA GLU A 9 6.50 -1.15 7.04
C GLU A 9 6.37 0.28 7.58
N ILE A 10 7.02 1.25 6.94
CA ILE A 10 6.95 2.65 7.33
C ILE A 10 5.53 3.22 7.28
N TYR A 11 4.77 2.91 6.23
CA TYR A 11 3.38 3.37 6.08
C TYR A 11 2.45 2.69 7.07
N SER A 12 2.70 1.42 7.35
CA SER A 12 1.95 0.65 8.34
C SER A 12 2.18 1.22 9.75
N LEU A 13 3.43 1.51 10.11
CA LEU A 13 3.76 2.15 11.39
C LEU A 13 3.14 3.54 11.51
N PHE A 14 3.22 4.33 10.43
CA PHE A 14 2.59 5.64 10.37
C PHE A 14 1.07 5.56 10.61
N LEU A 15 0.37 4.67 9.89
CA LEU A 15 -1.08 4.51 10.02
C LEU A 15 -1.50 3.96 11.40
N GLU A 16 -0.71 3.06 12.00
CA GLU A 16 -0.96 2.57 13.35
C GLU A 16 -0.80 3.69 14.39
N ASP A 17 0.26 4.50 14.28
CA ASP A 17 0.43 5.67 15.16
C ASP A 17 -0.69 6.70 14.92
N PHE A 18 -1.06 6.96 13.67
CA PHE A 18 -2.16 7.85 13.31
C PHE A 18 -3.49 7.39 13.94
N LYS A 19 -3.82 6.11 13.81
CA LYS A 19 -4.99 5.45 14.40
C LYS A 19 -4.95 5.46 15.93
N LYS A 20 -3.78 5.24 16.53
CA LYS A 20 -3.67 5.14 18.00
C LYS A 20 -3.75 6.49 18.68
N PHE A 21 -3.09 7.50 18.12
CA PHE A 21 -2.93 8.80 18.77
C PHE A 21 -3.86 9.88 18.23
N GLN A 22 -4.47 9.67 17.05
CA GLN A 22 -5.40 10.61 16.40
C GLN A 22 -4.80 12.03 16.29
N LYS A 23 -3.49 12.09 15.99
CA LYS A 23 -2.74 13.33 15.76
C LYS A 23 -2.58 13.59 14.27
N ASN A 24 -2.44 14.85 13.88
CA ASN A 24 -2.22 15.21 12.49
C ASN A 24 -0.74 15.03 12.12
N LEU A 25 -0.30 13.77 12.02
CA LEU A 25 1.07 13.42 11.64
C LEU A 25 1.38 13.72 10.15
N LEU A 26 0.44 14.30 9.40
CA LEU A 26 0.66 14.86 8.07
C LEU A 26 1.17 16.31 8.13
N ASP A 27 1.15 16.95 9.30
CA ASP A 27 1.89 18.18 9.55
C ASP A 27 3.34 17.84 9.92
N LYS A 28 4.30 18.52 9.28
CA LYS A 28 5.72 18.23 9.47
C LYS A 28 6.18 18.48 10.90
N ASN A 29 5.70 19.54 11.54
CA ASN A 29 6.12 19.87 12.90
C ASN A 29 5.55 18.86 13.90
N GLU A 30 4.27 18.49 13.76
CA GLU A 30 3.67 17.43 14.58
C GLU A 30 4.37 16.08 14.37
N PHE A 31 4.70 15.75 13.11
CA PHE A 31 5.44 14.52 12.78
C PHE A 31 6.82 14.50 13.45
N ASP A 32 7.61 15.57 13.30
CA ASP A 32 8.95 15.65 13.86
C ASP A 32 8.92 15.62 15.39
N GLU A 33 7.99 16.36 16.00
CA GLU A 33 7.83 16.33 17.45
C GLU A 33 7.43 14.95 17.97
N PHE A 34 6.58 14.22 17.23
CA PHE A 34 6.10 12.90 17.62
C PHE A 34 7.17 11.81 17.45
N TYR A 35 7.97 11.87 16.39
CA TYR A 35 8.95 10.83 16.07
C TYR A 35 10.37 11.11 16.54
N LYS A 36 10.70 12.36 16.94
CA LYS A 36 12.06 12.69 17.40
C LYS A 36 12.54 11.69 18.46
N ASP A 37 11.78 11.42 19.51
CA ASP A 37 12.29 10.61 20.61
C ASP A 37 12.22 9.09 20.34
N LYS A 38 11.63 8.69 19.21
CA LYS A 38 11.55 7.28 18.78
C LYS A 38 12.78 6.81 17.99
N ILE A 39 13.58 7.73 17.46
CA ILE A 39 14.76 7.41 16.63
C ILE A 39 16.03 7.78 17.40
N ASN A 40 16.74 6.76 17.91
CA ASN A 40 18.04 6.92 18.59
C ASN A 40 19.18 6.59 17.61
N GLN A 41 19.44 7.48 16.65
CA GLN A 41 20.50 7.30 15.65
C GLN A 41 21.22 8.62 15.36
N GLU A 42 22.51 8.55 14.98
CA GLU A 42 23.34 9.72 14.67
C GLU A 42 22.78 10.52 13.47
N ASN A 43 22.08 9.86 12.52
CA ASN A 43 21.47 10.49 11.34
C ASN A 43 19.95 10.71 11.48
N LYS A 44 19.48 10.90 12.71
CA LYS A 44 18.05 10.99 13.04
C LYS A 44 17.27 12.00 12.19
N GLU A 45 17.79 13.22 12.01
CA GLU A 45 17.07 14.27 11.28
C GLU A 45 16.89 13.92 9.80
N GLU A 46 17.93 13.38 9.17
CA GLU A 46 17.89 12.94 7.77
C GLU A 46 16.87 11.81 7.58
N ILE A 47 16.88 10.82 8.49
CA ILE A 47 15.93 9.70 8.46
C ILE A 47 14.49 10.18 8.67
N LEU A 48 14.25 11.08 9.62
CA LEU A 48 12.92 11.67 9.84
C LEU A 48 12.43 12.42 8.62
N ASN A 49 13.31 13.18 7.97
CA ASN A 49 12.96 13.91 6.76
C ASN A 49 12.63 12.96 5.60
N LEU A 50 13.48 11.96 5.36
CA LEU A 50 13.24 10.95 4.32
C LEU A 50 11.94 10.19 4.57
N ASN A 51 11.70 9.78 5.81
CA ASN A 51 10.48 9.07 6.20
C ASN A 51 9.23 9.91 5.95
N TYR A 52 9.27 11.19 6.36
CA TYR A 52 8.18 12.12 6.10
C TYR A 52 7.92 12.30 4.60
N MET A 53 8.96 12.51 3.80
CA MET A 53 8.83 12.63 2.34
C MET A 53 8.21 11.38 1.72
N ASN A 54 8.69 10.18 2.09
CA ASN A 54 8.14 8.92 1.60
C ASN A 54 6.65 8.78 1.94
N ILE A 55 6.26 9.10 3.17
CA ILE A 55 4.86 9.07 3.62
C ILE A 55 4.01 10.06 2.79
N MET A 56 4.51 11.27 2.61
CA MET A 56 3.81 12.30 1.84
C MET A 56 3.72 11.97 0.36
N GLU A 57 4.68 11.27 -0.22
CA GLU A 57 4.59 10.83 -1.63
C GLU A 57 3.69 9.60 -1.80
N PHE A 58 3.63 8.73 -0.80
CA PHE A 58 2.87 7.49 -0.87
C PHE A 58 1.34 7.70 -0.85
N PHE A 59 0.84 8.64 -0.04
CA PHE A 59 -0.58 8.93 0.05
C PHE A 59 -1.03 9.96 -0.99
N THR A 60 -2.13 9.66 -1.67
CA THR A 60 -2.81 10.59 -2.58
C THR A 60 -3.35 11.80 -1.80
N GLN A 61 -3.65 12.89 -2.51
CA GLN A 61 -4.23 14.07 -1.88
C GLN A 61 -5.57 13.75 -1.19
N GLN A 62 -6.41 12.92 -1.82
CA GLN A 62 -7.69 12.50 -1.25
C GLN A 62 -7.50 11.74 0.07
N GLU A 63 -6.54 10.81 0.11
CA GLU A 63 -6.24 10.02 1.31
C GLU A 63 -5.75 10.91 2.45
N LYS A 64 -4.86 11.87 2.16
CA LYS A 64 -4.41 12.86 3.13
C LYS A 64 -5.57 13.67 3.70
N GLU A 65 -6.49 14.13 2.84
CA GLU A 65 -7.67 14.86 3.29
C GLU A 65 -8.62 14.01 4.14
N LEU A 66 -8.78 12.73 3.82
CA LEU A 66 -9.56 11.81 4.65
C LEU A 66 -8.91 11.60 6.03
N LEU A 67 -7.60 11.38 6.08
CA LEU A 67 -6.86 11.21 7.32
C LEU A 67 -6.91 12.47 8.21
N LYS A 68 -6.86 13.67 7.62
CA LYS A 68 -6.98 14.94 8.37
C LYS A 68 -8.37 15.15 8.98
N ASN A 69 -9.42 14.79 8.25
CA ASN A 69 -10.78 15.20 8.57
C ASN A 69 -11.60 14.11 9.29
N LYS A 70 -11.09 12.88 9.40
CA LYS A 70 -11.83 11.74 9.92
C LYS A 70 -11.01 10.91 10.88
N ILE A 71 -11.67 10.38 11.90
CA ILE A 71 -11.07 9.50 12.90
C ILE A 71 -10.86 8.12 12.26
N LEU A 72 -9.60 7.74 12.04
CA LEU A 72 -9.22 6.44 11.51
C LEU A 72 -9.42 5.36 12.58
N ILE A 73 -10.25 4.36 12.30
CA ILE A 73 -10.54 3.24 13.21
C ILE A 73 -9.71 2.02 12.82
N ASP A 74 -9.59 1.76 11.53
CA ASP A 74 -8.85 0.63 11.02
C ASP A 74 -8.31 0.89 9.62
N TYR A 75 -7.30 0.13 9.22
CA TYR A 75 -6.71 0.24 7.89
C TYR A 75 -6.19 -1.11 7.40
N LYS A 76 -6.09 -1.23 6.08
CA LYS A 76 -5.40 -2.34 5.42
C LYS A 76 -4.50 -1.76 4.33
N ILE A 77 -3.27 -2.22 4.28
CA ILE A 77 -2.28 -1.84 3.27
C ILE A 77 -1.57 -3.10 2.81
N GLU A 78 -1.57 -3.35 1.51
CA GLU A 78 -0.97 -4.54 0.92
C GLU A 78 -0.58 -4.29 -0.52
N TYR A 79 0.45 -5.00 -0.99
CA TYR A 79 0.75 -5.05 -2.41
C TYR A 79 -0.15 -6.05 -3.10
N THR A 80 -0.56 -5.69 -4.31
CA THR A 80 -1.28 -6.60 -5.20
C THR A 80 -0.73 -6.50 -6.60
N SER A 81 -0.83 -7.60 -7.33
CA SER A 81 -0.38 -7.69 -8.71
C SER A 81 -1.49 -7.22 -9.64
N VAL A 82 -1.14 -6.42 -10.62
CA VAL A 82 -2.06 -5.86 -11.62
C VAL A 82 -1.42 -5.83 -13.00
N PHE A 83 -2.22 -5.70 -14.05
CA PHE A 83 -1.75 -5.39 -15.40
C PHE A 83 -2.72 -4.43 -16.10
N LYS A 84 -2.23 -3.72 -17.12
CA LYS A 84 -3.05 -2.76 -17.87
C LYS A 84 -3.77 -3.45 -19.03
N LEU A 85 -5.06 -3.19 -19.17
CA LEU A 85 -5.91 -3.72 -20.23
C LEU A 85 -5.62 -3.08 -21.58
N ASN A 86 -5.16 -1.82 -21.60
CA ASN A 86 -4.85 -1.09 -22.81
C ASN A 86 -3.51 -1.48 -23.45
N ASP A 87 -2.66 -2.21 -22.74
CA ASP A 87 -1.43 -2.74 -23.30
C ASP A 87 -1.76 -3.91 -24.26
N ILE A 88 -0.93 -4.07 -25.30
CA ILE A 88 -1.06 -5.16 -26.28
C ILE A 88 -1.00 -6.50 -25.54
N ALA A 89 -1.95 -7.40 -25.79
CA ALA A 89 -2.12 -8.63 -25.01
C ALA A 89 -0.84 -9.47 -24.87
N ASP A 90 -0.07 -9.62 -25.94
CA ASP A 90 1.20 -10.37 -25.96
C ASP A 90 2.33 -9.72 -25.13
N TYR A 91 2.19 -8.44 -24.79
CA TYR A 91 3.21 -7.62 -24.12
C TYR A 91 2.72 -7.06 -22.77
N ARG A 92 1.60 -7.54 -22.25
CA ARG A 92 1.10 -7.10 -20.93
C ARG A 92 2.03 -7.56 -19.84
N GLU A 93 2.60 -6.60 -19.14
CA GLU A 93 3.44 -6.85 -17.97
C GLU A 93 2.61 -6.83 -16.68
N ILE A 94 3.03 -7.65 -15.71
CA ILE A 94 2.48 -7.63 -14.37
C ILE A 94 3.29 -6.63 -13.54
N PHE A 95 2.59 -5.68 -12.93
CA PHE A 95 3.13 -4.71 -12.00
C PHE A 95 2.59 -4.97 -10.59
N VAL A 96 3.33 -4.54 -9.58
CA VAL A 96 2.90 -4.63 -8.19
C VAL A 96 2.54 -3.22 -7.71
N VAL A 97 1.32 -3.05 -7.19
CA VAL A 97 0.81 -1.75 -6.73
C VAL A 97 0.29 -1.82 -5.29
N PRO A 98 0.46 -0.75 -4.50
CA PRO A 98 0.05 -0.72 -3.09
C PRO A 98 -1.43 -0.36 -2.91
N THR A 99 -2.27 -1.34 -2.59
CA THR A 99 -3.66 -1.09 -2.22
C THR A 99 -3.78 -0.56 -0.79
N ILE A 100 -4.76 0.31 -0.59
CA ILE A 100 -5.07 0.91 0.71
C ILE A 100 -6.56 0.85 0.93
N GLN A 101 -6.95 0.47 2.14
CA GLN A 101 -8.31 0.60 2.65
C GLN A 101 -8.27 1.33 3.98
N PHE A 102 -9.18 2.28 4.18
CA PHE A 102 -9.39 2.96 5.44
C PHE A 102 -10.82 2.73 5.93
N LYS A 103 -10.96 2.50 7.22
CA LYS A 103 -12.23 2.47 7.93
C LYS A 103 -12.23 3.60 8.93
N PHE A 104 -13.17 4.52 8.79
CA PHE A 104 -13.32 5.66 9.68
C PHE A 104 -14.49 5.45 10.66
N LEU A 105 -14.59 6.32 11.65
CA LEU A 105 -15.73 6.36 12.56
C LEU A 105 -17.04 6.51 11.77
N ASN A 106 -18.13 5.92 12.28
CA ASN A 106 -19.44 5.84 11.60
C ASN A 106 -19.49 4.93 10.36
N SER A 107 -18.60 3.95 10.25
CA SER A 107 -18.57 2.96 9.16
C SER A 107 -18.32 3.56 7.77
N GLU A 108 -17.73 4.76 7.71
CA GLU A 108 -17.27 5.30 6.43
C GLU A 108 -16.05 4.50 5.96
N PHE A 109 -16.09 4.08 4.70
CA PHE A 109 -15.06 3.23 4.11
C PHE A 109 -14.44 3.94 2.91
N TYR A 110 -13.12 3.85 2.80
CA TYR A 110 -12.36 4.28 1.63
C TYR A 110 -11.52 3.12 1.13
N GLN A 111 -11.44 2.97 -0.19
CA GLN A 111 -10.51 2.08 -0.85
C GLN A 111 -9.85 2.83 -2.00
N ARG A 112 -8.52 2.77 -2.06
CA ARG A 112 -7.73 3.33 -3.15
C ARG A 112 -8.21 2.75 -4.48
N GLN A 113 -8.51 3.64 -5.41
CA GLN A 113 -8.89 3.29 -6.77
C GLN A 113 -7.69 3.51 -7.69
N TYR A 114 -7.52 2.59 -8.63
CA TYR A 114 -6.59 2.69 -9.74
C TYR A 114 -7.39 2.92 -11.03
N ASP A 115 -6.73 3.40 -12.09
CA ASP A 115 -7.39 3.71 -13.36
C ASP A 115 -8.25 2.54 -13.87
N TYR A 116 -9.33 2.86 -14.59
CA TYR A 116 -10.30 1.88 -15.10
C TYR A 116 -9.69 0.79 -15.99
N ASP A 117 -8.50 1.04 -16.53
CA ASP A 117 -7.78 0.13 -17.42
C ASP A 117 -6.85 -0.82 -16.68
N ILE A 118 -6.96 -0.94 -15.35
CA ILE A 118 -6.15 -1.85 -14.54
C ILE A 118 -6.99 -3.06 -14.11
N LYS A 119 -6.47 -4.27 -14.35
CA LYS A 119 -7.06 -5.52 -13.85
C LYS A 119 -6.17 -6.12 -12.78
N PHE A 120 -6.78 -6.47 -11.66
CA PHE A 120 -6.13 -7.19 -10.56
C PHE A 120 -5.90 -8.66 -10.95
N VAL A 121 -4.73 -9.18 -10.61
CA VAL A 121 -4.42 -10.59 -10.79
C VAL A 121 -5.12 -11.37 -9.70
N GLU A 122 -6.15 -12.12 -10.08
CA GLU A 122 -6.83 -13.05 -9.19
C GLU A 122 -5.99 -14.33 -9.04
N TYR A 123 -6.05 -14.91 -7.83
CA TYR A 123 -5.37 -16.14 -7.49
C TYR A 123 -6.35 -17.15 -6.92
N ASP A 124 -6.37 -18.34 -7.50
CA ASP A 124 -7.08 -19.49 -6.96
C ASP A 124 -6.08 -20.42 -6.27
N ILE A 125 -6.09 -20.34 -4.94
CA ILE A 125 -5.21 -21.14 -4.07
C ILE A 125 -5.49 -22.63 -4.23
N GLN A 126 -6.75 -23.03 -4.46
CA GLN A 126 -7.13 -24.44 -4.53
C GLN A 126 -6.56 -25.11 -5.77
N ASN A 127 -6.60 -24.40 -6.91
CA ASN A 127 -6.15 -24.92 -8.19
C ASN A 127 -4.73 -24.45 -8.57
N ASN A 128 -4.08 -23.64 -7.73
CA ASN A 128 -2.77 -23.03 -7.99
C ASN A 128 -2.73 -22.25 -9.32
N LEU A 129 -3.83 -21.54 -9.61
CA LEU A 129 -3.99 -20.77 -10.85
C LEU A 129 -3.96 -19.27 -10.57
N LEU A 130 -3.47 -18.51 -11.54
CA LEU A 130 -3.51 -17.05 -11.53
C LEU A 130 -4.06 -16.50 -12.85
N THR A 131 -4.54 -15.25 -12.79
CA THR A 131 -5.04 -14.56 -13.98
C THR A 131 -3.93 -14.35 -14.99
N CYS A 132 -4.07 -14.95 -16.17
CA CYS A 132 -3.18 -14.77 -17.29
C CYS A 132 -3.38 -13.38 -17.90
N PRO A 133 -2.34 -12.53 -18.01
CA PRO A 133 -2.45 -11.20 -18.63
C PRO A 133 -2.85 -11.25 -20.12
N TYR A 134 -2.51 -12.35 -20.80
CA TYR A 134 -2.77 -12.53 -22.23
C TYR A 134 -4.26 -12.79 -22.51
N ASP A 135 -4.83 -13.85 -21.93
CA ASP A 135 -6.20 -14.30 -22.21
C ASP A 135 -7.25 -13.79 -21.20
N LEU A 136 -6.79 -13.12 -20.13
CA LEU A 136 -7.58 -12.55 -19.04
C LEU A 136 -8.33 -13.59 -18.17
N LYS A 137 -8.03 -14.88 -18.33
CA LYS A 137 -8.65 -15.99 -17.60
C LYS A 137 -7.72 -16.49 -16.50
N LEU A 138 -8.32 -17.18 -15.54
CA LEU A 138 -7.61 -17.92 -14.51
C LEU A 138 -7.04 -19.22 -15.11
N SER A 139 -5.96 -19.10 -15.88
CA SER A 139 -5.39 -20.19 -16.70
C SER A 139 -3.89 -20.39 -16.52
N SER A 140 -3.17 -19.43 -15.94
CA SER A 140 -1.73 -19.53 -15.72
C SER A 140 -1.40 -20.28 -14.43
N GLN A 141 -0.34 -21.08 -14.44
CA GLN A 141 0.18 -21.77 -13.26
C GLN A 141 1.51 -21.15 -12.80
N ILE A 142 1.76 -21.17 -11.50
CA ILE A 142 3.06 -20.81 -10.93
C ILE A 142 4.02 -21.99 -11.17
N ILE A 143 5.09 -21.77 -11.93
CA ILE A 143 6.20 -22.72 -12.07
C ILE A 143 7.26 -22.34 -11.04
N ASN A 144 7.51 -23.19 -10.05
CA ASN A 144 8.60 -22.98 -9.11
C ASN A 144 9.93 -23.30 -9.82
N LYS A 145 10.95 -22.47 -9.57
CA LYS A 145 12.28 -22.59 -10.20
C LYS A 145 13.02 -23.89 -9.87
N GLU A 146 12.53 -24.68 -8.92
CA GLU A 146 13.06 -26.01 -8.59
C GLU A 146 12.59 -27.10 -9.57
N ASP A 147 11.56 -26.80 -10.37
CA ASP A 147 10.96 -27.71 -11.36
C ASP A 147 11.42 -27.44 -12.82
N LEU A 148 12.44 -26.58 -13.01
CA LEU A 148 13.05 -26.24 -14.31
C LEU A 148 14.55 -26.58 -14.31
#